data_AF-A0A922VM46-F1
#
_entry.id   AF-A0A922VM46-F1
#
_cell.length_a   1.000
_cell.length_b   1.000
_cell.length_c   1.000
_cell.angle_alpha   90.00
_cell.angle_beta   90.00
_cell.angle_gamma   90.00
#
_symmetry.space_group_name_H-M   'P 1'
#
loop_
_entity.id
_entity.type
_entity.pdbx_description
1 polymer ?
#
loop_
_entity_poly.entity_id
_entity_poly.type
_entity_poly.pdbx_seq_one_letter_code
_entity_poly.pdbx_strand_id
1 'polypeptide(L)'
;MAYQITLAPTGCFNCGICMDLCPVHALDMTRPIRPGVEAGIGSPGVTPWMMEYPTQVGTCIGCGICVTECPVQVLSLAADGRAAPARPNLVAAAPPPEAGWIPLSGLTRESVRDDHGSPWSSLAAWQTSRRTGPWQVWRSWADASQEPLRAPCQEACPAGTDAGRYIGLLGANRFAEAFAVAAEVNPFASVCGYICTAPCESVCRRGELDQPIAIRALKRAAAEHGTVPPVEPPAVRRPERVAIVGGGPAGMSAAFFLARLGYRITVFEAQRVPGGMMAIGIPEYRLPRAILRAEIERILSLGVELRLGTAMGHDFSLLDLEREGFAAVFLATGAARSRRLGVPGEDLAGVQPGTVFLRDVNLGPSPRLAGQAIVVGGGSTAMDAARSAWRAGASSVTVLYRRGRAEMGAQVEEIEAAEAEG
;
A
#
# COMPACT_ATOMS: atom_id res chain seq x y z
N MET A 1 -34.09 8.99 21.39
CA MET A 1 -32.86 8.50 22.04
C MET A 1 -31.69 9.06 21.25
N ALA A 2 -30.82 9.83 21.88
CA ALA A 2 -29.55 10.17 21.27
C ALA A 2 -28.58 9.02 21.55
N TYR A 3 -27.80 8.60 20.57
CA TYR A 3 -26.70 7.70 20.82
C TYR A 3 -25.41 8.51 20.99
N GLN A 4 -24.53 8.05 21.85
CA GLN A 4 -23.23 8.65 22.06
C GLN A 4 -22.16 7.75 21.43
N ILE A 5 -21.39 8.31 20.52
CA ILE A 5 -20.19 7.70 19.97
C ILE A 5 -19.03 8.14 20.83
N THR A 6 -18.33 7.19 21.42
CA THR A 6 -17.09 7.44 22.16
C THR A 6 -15.93 6.83 21.39
N LEU A 7 -14.76 7.44 21.56
CA LEU A 7 -13.51 6.95 20.98
C LEU A 7 -12.53 6.60 22.09
N ALA A 8 -11.79 5.51 21.90
CA ALA A 8 -10.66 5.17 22.75
C ALA A 8 -9.60 6.29 22.72
N PRO A 9 -8.97 6.59 23.86
CA PRO A 9 -7.99 7.67 23.97
C PRO A 9 -6.73 7.47 23.12
N THR A 10 -6.47 6.25 22.63
CA THR A 10 -5.30 5.90 21.82
C THR A 10 -5.67 4.95 20.69
N GLY A 11 -4.90 4.98 19.59
CA GLY A 11 -5.04 4.01 18.48
C GLY A 11 -5.82 4.51 17.27
N CYS A 12 -6.43 5.70 17.33
CA CYS A 12 -6.96 6.36 16.14
C CYS A 12 -5.80 6.87 15.27
N PHE A 13 -5.81 6.54 13.98
CA PHE A 13 -4.82 7.05 13.01
C PHE A 13 -5.42 8.03 11.98
N ASN A 14 -6.62 8.54 12.26
CA ASN A 14 -7.30 9.58 11.47
C ASN A 14 -7.56 9.21 10.00
N CYS A 15 -7.98 7.96 9.73
CA CYS A 15 -8.46 7.57 8.39
C CYS A 15 -9.73 8.30 7.95
N GLY A 16 -10.55 8.72 8.91
CA GLY A 16 -11.83 9.40 8.69
C GLY A 16 -12.96 8.56 8.09
N ILE A 17 -12.78 7.24 7.96
CA ILE A 17 -13.83 6.30 7.53
C ILE A 17 -15.14 6.52 8.31
N CYS A 18 -15.05 6.67 9.64
CA CYS A 18 -16.21 6.88 10.49
C CYS A 18 -17.08 8.10 10.13
N MET A 19 -16.48 9.17 9.59
CA MET A 19 -17.18 10.35 9.11
C MET A 19 -17.78 10.11 7.73
N ASP A 20 -17.01 9.48 6.84
CA ASP A 20 -17.44 9.14 5.48
C ASP A 20 -18.66 8.21 5.50
N LEU A 21 -18.68 7.30 6.47
CA LEU A 21 -19.76 6.33 6.67
C LEU A 21 -20.96 6.88 7.42
N CYS A 22 -20.82 7.97 8.20
CA CYS A 22 -21.92 8.45 9.03
C CYS A 22 -23.05 9.00 8.14
N PRO A 23 -24.23 8.34 8.06
CA PRO A 23 -25.29 8.74 7.13
C PRO A 23 -25.94 10.08 7.48
N VAL A 24 -25.74 10.52 8.72
CA VAL A 24 -26.29 11.77 9.27
C VAL A 24 -25.19 12.75 9.67
N HIS A 25 -23.93 12.48 9.28
CA HIS A 25 -22.77 13.32 9.60
C HIS A 25 -22.67 13.69 11.09
N ALA A 26 -22.98 12.72 11.97
CA ALA A 26 -22.88 12.92 13.42
C ALA A 26 -21.43 13.03 13.90
N LEU A 27 -20.44 12.57 13.13
CA LEU A 27 -19.01 12.64 13.44
C LEU A 27 -18.30 13.68 12.57
N ASP A 28 -17.43 14.47 13.17
CA ASP A 28 -16.49 15.39 12.52
C ASP A 28 -15.14 15.36 13.25
N MET A 29 -14.05 15.77 12.60
CA MET A 29 -12.77 15.98 13.28
C MET A 29 -12.75 17.37 13.90
N THR A 30 -12.38 17.48 15.18
CA THR A 30 -12.26 18.77 15.89
C THR A 30 -10.83 19.00 16.37
N ARG A 31 -10.49 20.27 16.62
CA ARG A 31 -9.22 20.70 17.26
C ARG A 31 -9.48 21.05 18.73
N PRO A 32 -8.69 20.54 19.69
CA PRO A 32 -8.74 21.04 21.07
C PRO A 32 -8.00 22.37 21.23
N ILE A 33 -8.45 23.20 22.19
CA ILE A 33 -7.74 24.42 22.66
C ILE A 33 -6.73 24.06 23.79
N ARG A 34 -6.45 22.77 24.03
CA ARG A 34 -5.57 22.24 25.10
C ARG A 34 -4.73 21.05 24.57
N PRO A 35 -3.59 20.68 25.20
CA PRO A 35 -2.81 19.52 24.76
C PRO A 35 -3.62 18.25 24.98
N GLY A 36 -3.58 17.32 24.03
CA GLY A 36 -4.26 16.05 24.19
C GLY A 36 -3.38 14.83 24.01
N VAL A 37 -3.99 13.74 23.56
CA VAL A 37 -3.66 12.38 24.02
C VAL A 37 -2.36 11.82 23.43
N GLU A 38 -1.83 12.43 22.37
CA GLU A 38 -0.53 12.10 21.75
C GLU A 38 0.67 12.76 22.45
N ALA A 39 0.45 13.59 23.49
CA ALA A 39 1.52 14.12 24.32
C ALA A 39 2.14 13.01 25.17
N GLY A 40 3.05 12.23 24.58
CA GLY A 40 3.86 11.25 25.29
C GLY A 40 4.53 11.86 26.53
N ILE A 41 4.81 11.02 27.53
CA ILE A 41 5.46 11.43 28.78
C ILE A 41 6.80 12.12 28.45
N GLY A 42 6.87 13.44 28.67
CA GLY A 42 8.08 14.25 28.48
C GLY A 42 8.14 15.13 27.23
N SER A 43 7.08 15.23 26.43
CA SER A 43 7.05 16.17 25.30
C SER A 43 6.78 17.62 25.79
N PRO A 44 7.60 18.62 25.42
CA PRO A 44 7.48 19.98 25.93
C PRO A 44 6.31 20.71 25.25
N GLY A 45 5.13 20.66 25.87
CA GLY A 45 4.02 21.57 25.58
C GLY A 45 3.22 21.30 24.30
N VAL A 46 2.07 22.00 24.23
CA VAL A 46 1.05 21.93 23.17
C VAL A 46 1.65 22.32 21.82
N THR A 47 1.70 21.42 20.84
CA THR A 47 1.95 21.81 19.44
C THR A 47 0.67 22.39 18.84
N PRO A 48 0.67 23.65 18.33
CA PRO A 48 -0.54 24.36 17.86
C PRO A 48 -1.34 23.74 16.70
N TRP A 49 -0.87 22.64 16.10
CA TRP A 49 -1.39 22.07 14.84
C TRP A 49 -1.90 20.63 14.98
N MET A 50 -1.94 20.06 16.19
CA MET A 50 -2.29 18.66 16.39
C MET A 50 -3.81 18.44 16.35
N MET A 51 -4.31 17.72 15.33
CA MET A 51 -5.68 17.20 15.29
C MET A 51 -5.70 15.77 15.80
N GLU A 52 -6.54 15.46 16.79
CA GLU A 52 -6.34 14.23 17.56
C GLU A 52 -7.37 13.13 17.28
N TYR A 53 -8.67 13.42 17.08
CA TYR A 53 -9.65 12.34 16.90
C TYR A 53 -11.06 12.69 16.36
N PRO A 54 -11.82 11.70 15.81
CA PRO A 54 -13.25 11.83 15.51
C PRO A 54 -14.08 12.18 16.73
N THR A 55 -14.93 13.19 16.62
CA THR A 55 -15.82 13.67 17.68
C THR A 55 -17.26 13.73 17.20
N GLN A 56 -18.20 13.40 18.07
CA GLN A 56 -19.61 13.55 17.74
C GLN A 56 -20.02 15.02 17.81
N VAL A 57 -20.28 15.63 16.65
CA VAL A 57 -20.75 17.02 16.51
C VAL A 57 -22.24 17.11 16.18
N GLY A 58 -22.87 15.99 15.79
CA GLY A 58 -24.27 15.93 15.40
C GLY A 58 -25.07 14.84 16.12
N THR A 59 -26.37 14.78 15.83
CA THR A 59 -27.27 13.78 16.42
C THR A 59 -26.99 12.40 15.81
N CYS A 60 -26.44 11.47 16.59
CA CYS A 60 -26.26 10.09 16.16
C CYS A 60 -27.60 9.33 16.21
N ILE A 61 -27.94 8.67 15.11
CA ILE A 61 -29.13 7.82 14.97
C ILE A 61 -28.92 6.37 15.43
N GLY A 62 -27.71 6.01 15.88
CA GLY A 62 -27.42 4.70 16.45
C GLY A 62 -27.25 3.55 15.45
N CYS A 63 -27.02 3.84 14.16
CA CYS A 63 -26.86 2.79 13.15
C CYS A 63 -25.61 1.90 13.34
N GLY A 64 -24.62 2.34 14.14
CA GLY A 64 -23.42 1.55 14.46
C GLY A 64 -22.39 1.41 13.33
N ILE A 65 -22.68 1.84 12.10
CA ILE A 65 -21.82 1.64 10.92
C ILE A 65 -20.39 2.13 11.18
N CYS A 66 -20.23 3.33 11.73
CA CYS A 66 -18.91 3.90 12.05
C CYS A 66 -18.10 3.08 13.08
N VAL A 67 -18.77 2.34 13.97
CA VAL A 67 -18.13 1.44 14.94
C VAL A 67 -17.72 0.15 14.25
N THR A 68 -18.63 -0.45 13.47
CA THR A 68 -18.39 -1.71 12.75
C THR A 68 -17.25 -1.60 11.75
N GLU A 69 -17.20 -0.51 11.00
CA GLU A 69 -16.24 -0.30 9.91
C GLU A 69 -14.98 0.45 10.38
N CYS A 70 -14.80 0.67 11.69
CA CYS A 70 -13.60 1.29 12.21
C CYS A 70 -12.41 0.32 12.04
N PRO A 71 -11.41 0.61 11.19
CA PRO A 71 -10.34 -0.34 10.89
C PRO A 71 -9.46 -0.66 12.12
N VAL A 72 -9.43 0.27 13.07
CA VAL A 72 -8.69 0.16 14.35
C VAL A 72 -9.58 -0.19 15.54
N GLN A 73 -10.89 -0.34 15.34
CA GLN A 73 -11.85 -0.70 16.38
C GLN A 73 -11.79 0.19 17.64
N VAL A 74 -11.50 1.47 17.46
CA VAL A 74 -11.39 2.45 18.57
C VAL A 74 -12.69 3.18 18.88
N LEU A 75 -13.74 3.00 18.07
CA LEU A 75 -15.04 3.64 18.28
C LEU A 75 -15.99 2.71 19.03
N SER A 76 -16.82 3.25 19.90
CA SER A 76 -17.92 2.53 20.54
C SER A 76 -19.19 3.36 20.56
N LEU A 77 -20.35 2.71 20.60
CA LEU A 77 -21.66 3.32 20.56
C LEU A 77 -22.45 2.94 21.81
N ALA A 78 -22.92 3.92 22.56
CA ALA A 78 -23.83 3.73 23.68
C ALA A 78 -25.16 4.42 23.40
N ALA A 79 -26.27 3.81 23.82
CA ALA A 79 -27.55 4.53 23.89
C ALA A 79 -27.53 5.41 25.14
N ASP A 80 -27.78 6.71 25.01
CA ASP A 80 -27.96 7.54 26.20
C ASP A 80 -29.23 7.06 26.93
N GLY A 81 -29.09 6.61 28.18
CA GLY A 81 -30.21 6.30 29.08
C GLY A 81 -31.08 7.51 29.43
N ARG A 82 -30.81 8.68 28.85
CA ARG A 82 -31.65 9.87 28.93
C ARG A 82 -32.42 10.01 27.63
N ALA A 83 -33.74 9.81 27.70
CA ALA A 83 -34.63 10.13 26.58
C ALA A 83 -34.51 11.63 26.27
N ALA A 84 -33.79 11.98 25.21
CA ALA A 84 -33.84 13.34 24.67
C ALA A 84 -35.27 13.62 24.19
N PRO A 85 -35.93 14.70 24.63
CA PRO A 85 -37.20 15.10 24.06
C PRO A 85 -37.00 15.36 22.56
N ALA A 86 -37.94 14.90 21.74
CA ALA A 86 -37.95 15.22 20.31
C ALA A 86 -37.97 16.73 20.15
N ARG A 87 -36.88 17.31 19.67
CA ARG A 87 -36.83 18.74 19.33
C ARG A 87 -37.16 18.89 17.84
N PRO A 88 -38.10 19.78 17.46
CA PRO A 88 -38.30 20.13 16.06
C PRO A 88 -37.04 20.83 15.54
N ASN A 89 -36.64 20.51 14.31
CA ASN A 89 -35.57 21.12 13.50
C ASN A 89 -34.84 22.27 14.20
N LEU A 90 -33.78 21.96 14.94
CA LEU A 90 -32.90 22.96 15.50
C LEU A 90 -31.66 23.07 14.62
N VAL A 91 -31.57 24.24 13.98
CA VAL A 91 -30.37 25.03 13.76
C VAL A 91 -29.21 24.56 14.63
N ALA A 92 -28.03 24.43 14.00
CA ALA A 92 -26.72 24.24 14.61
C ALA A 92 -26.74 24.47 16.12
N ALA A 93 -26.67 23.38 16.89
CA ALA A 93 -26.54 23.48 18.33
C ALA A 93 -25.34 24.39 18.61
N ALA A 94 -25.59 25.51 19.30
CA ALA A 94 -24.52 26.31 19.85
C ALA A 94 -23.57 25.36 20.62
N PRO A 95 -22.24 25.53 20.47
CA PRO A 95 -21.30 24.65 21.14
C PRO A 95 -21.63 24.62 22.63
N PRO A 96 -21.49 23.45 23.30
CA PRO A 96 -21.75 23.36 24.72
C PRO A 96 -20.94 24.47 25.43
N PRO A 97 -21.57 25.32 26.24
CA PRO A 97 -20.85 26.33 26.98
C PRO A 97 -19.97 25.57 27.98
N GLU A 98 -18.66 25.53 27.71
CA GLU A 98 -17.52 25.26 28.62
C GLU A 98 -16.42 24.31 28.10
N ALA A 99 -16.43 23.82 26.85
CA ALA A 99 -15.47 22.76 26.49
C ALA A 99 -14.30 23.12 25.57
N GLY A 100 -14.15 24.34 25.04
CA GLY A 100 -12.92 24.71 24.31
C GLY A 100 -12.54 23.81 23.11
N TRP A 101 -13.54 23.36 22.33
CA TRP A 101 -13.36 22.61 21.09
C TRP A 101 -13.95 23.40 19.92
N ILE A 102 -13.28 23.38 18.75
CA ILE A 102 -13.79 23.97 17.51
C ILE A 102 -13.86 22.86 16.42
N PRO A 103 -15.04 22.61 15.83
CA PRO A 103 -15.19 21.74 14.66
C PRO A 103 -14.36 22.20 13.47
N LEU A 104 -13.71 21.27 12.76
CA LEU A 104 -12.90 21.60 11.58
C LEU A 104 -13.75 22.27 10.48
N SER A 105 -15.04 21.90 10.40
CA SER A 105 -16.07 22.55 9.59
C SER A 105 -16.22 24.07 9.82
N GLY A 106 -15.77 24.60 10.96
CA GLY A 106 -15.72 26.04 11.25
C GLY A 106 -14.45 26.74 10.77
N LEU A 107 -13.45 26.02 10.25
CA LEU A 107 -12.11 26.53 9.89
C LEU A 107 -11.71 26.22 8.44
N THR A 108 -12.40 25.29 7.76
CA THR A 108 -12.24 25.03 6.32
C THR A 108 -13.38 25.69 5.53
N ARG A 109 -13.26 25.76 4.20
CA ARG A 109 -14.29 26.29 3.26
C ARG A 109 -15.60 25.47 3.25
N GLU A 110 -15.80 24.63 4.27
CA GLU A 110 -16.99 23.82 4.56
C GLU A 110 -18.21 24.65 4.99
N SER A 111 -18.00 25.92 5.37
CA SER A 111 -19.04 26.88 5.76
C SER A 111 -20.06 27.23 4.65
N VAL A 112 -20.04 26.48 3.53
CA VAL A 112 -20.89 26.64 2.35
C VAL A 112 -21.72 25.37 2.10
N ARG A 113 -21.67 24.36 2.98
CA ARG A 113 -22.64 23.26 2.89
C ARG A 113 -23.97 23.74 3.48
N ASP A 114 -24.98 23.87 2.62
CA ASP A 114 -26.33 24.21 3.05
C ASP A 114 -26.87 23.18 4.05
N ASP A 115 -27.68 23.68 4.98
CA ASP A 115 -28.34 22.89 6.01
C ASP A 115 -29.26 21.85 5.35
N HIS A 116 -28.91 20.57 5.47
CA HIS A 116 -29.73 19.48 4.93
C HIS A 116 -30.64 18.96 6.04
N GLY A 117 -31.91 19.36 5.95
CA GLY A 117 -32.97 18.93 6.86
C GLY A 117 -33.11 17.41 6.97
N SER A 118 -33.82 17.00 8.02
CA SER A 118 -34.10 15.61 8.42
C SER A 118 -34.28 14.65 7.22
N PRO A 119 -33.57 13.51 7.19
CA PRO A 119 -33.63 12.55 6.08
C PRO A 119 -34.96 11.79 5.96
N TRP A 120 -35.95 12.08 6.80
CA TRP A 120 -37.23 11.38 6.85
C TRP A 120 -38.39 12.14 6.21
N SER A 121 -38.21 13.40 5.78
CA SER A 121 -39.34 14.20 5.30
C SER A 121 -39.76 13.93 3.86
N SER A 122 -38.92 13.30 3.04
CA SER A 122 -39.31 12.81 1.71
C SER A 122 -38.35 11.73 1.20
N LEU A 123 -38.78 10.48 1.28
CA LEU A 123 -38.12 9.37 0.57
C LEU A 123 -38.13 9.67 -0.95
N ALA A 124 -36.93 9.72 -1.55
CA ALA A 124 -36.54 10.03 -2.95
C ALA A 124 -36.36 11.54 -3.28
N ALA A 125 -35.27 12.03 -3.90
CA ALA A 125 -34.23 11.40 -4.72
C ALA A 125 -32.84 11.99 -4.46
N TRP A 126 -31.84 11.13 -4.28
CA TRP A 126 -30.42 11.48 -4.16
C TRP A 126 -29.75 11.52 -5.55
N GLN A 127 -28.82 12.46 -5.80
CA GLN A 127 -28.02 12.54 -7.04
C GLN A 127 -26.50 12.67 -6.75
N THR A 128 -25.67 11.90 -7.47
CA THR A 128 -24.19 11.95 -7.50
C THR A 128 -23.66 13.15 -8.29
N SER A 129 -22.59 13.79 -7.80
CA SER A 129 -21.67 14.58 -8.65
C SER A 129 -20.38 13.80 -8.94
N ARG A 130 -19.81 13.96 -10.14
CA ARG A 130 -18.44 13.49 -10.48
C ARG A 130 -17.41 14.37 -9.76
N ARG A 131 -16.33 13.76 -9.24
CA ARG A 131 -15.31 14.43 -8.42
C ARG A 131 -13.87 14.15 -8.88
N THR A 132 -12.98 15.10 -8.57
CA THR A 132 -11.60 15.22 -9.08
C THR A 132 -10.52 15.29 -7.97
N GLY A 133 -10.85 15.10 -6.68
CA GLY A 133 -9.87 15.20 -5.57
C GLY A 133 -10.08 14.21 -4.39
N PRO A 134 -9.00 13.80 -3.68
CA PRO A 134 -8.97 12.71 -2.68
C PRO A 134 -9.57 13.04 -1.30
N TRP A 135 -9.79 14.31 -0.99
CA TRP A 135 -10.40 14.79 0.28
C TRP A 135 -11.93 14.81 0.26
N GLN A 136 -12.56 14.38 -0.84
CA GLN A 136 -13.99 14.53 -1.04
C GLN A 136 -14.76 13.25 -0.66
N VAL A 137 -15.74 13.39 0.24
CA VAL A 137 -16.58 12.30 0.79
C VAL A 137 -17.33 11.53 -0.30
N TRP A 138 -17.21 10.21 -0.29
CA TRP A 138 -17.89 9.24 -1.15
C TRP A 138 -19.35 9.03 -0.72
N ARG A 139 -20.32 9.82 -1.21
CA ARG A 139 -21.72 9.36 -1.22
C ARG A 139 -22.49 9.77 -2.47
N SER A 140 -23.24 8.80 -2.98
CA SER A 140 -24.65 8.97 -3.36
C SER A 140 -25.46 7.73 -2.99
N TRP A 141 -26.78 7.90 -2.92
CA TRP A 141 -27.78 6.84 -2.93
C TRP A 141 -28.28 6.62 -4.37
N ALA A 142 -27.45 6.03 -5.22
CA ALA A 142 -27.86 5.49 -6.51
C ALA A 142 -26.85 4.48 -7.11
N ASP A 143 -25.79 4.11 -6.40
CA ASP A 143 -24.90 3.07 -6.92
C ASP A 143 -25.33 1.70 -6.40
N ALA A 144 -25.74 0.84 -7.32
CA ALA A 144 -25.98 -0.57 -7.06
C ALA A 144 -24.67 -1.33 -6.83
N SER A 145 -23.51 -0.67 -6.96
CA SER A 145 -22.22 -1.25 -6.62
C SER A 145 -22.16 -1.59 -5.13
N GLN A 146 -22.06 -2.88 -4.81
CA GLN A 146 -21.70 -3.39 -3.49
C GLN A 146 -20.21 -3.17 -3.17
N GLU A 147 -19.63 -2.03 -3.59
CA GLU A 147 -18.21 -1.79 -3.38
C GLU A 147 -17.95 -1.43 -1.90
N PRO A 148 -17.10 -2.20 -1.20
CA PRO A 148 -16.79 -1.93 0.19
C PRO A 148 -16.08 -0.57 0.32
N LEU A 149 -16.50 0.23 1.30
CA LEU A 149 -15.93 1.55 1.56
C LEU A 149 -14.51 1.40 2.13
N ARG A 150 -13.50 1.75 1.34
CA ARG A 150 -12.09 1.60 1.73
C ARG A 150 -11.44 2.94 2.07
N ALA A 151 -10.45 2.92 2.95
CA ALA A 151 -9.63 4.10 3.22
C ALA A 151 -8.91 4.56 1.94
N PRO A 152 -8.61 5.87 1.76
CA PRO A 152 -7.87 6.35 0.59
C PRO A 152 -6.55 5.61 0.36
N CYS A 153 -5.84 5.27 1.44
CA CYS A 153 -4.60 4.51 1.39
C CYS A 153 -4.77 3.06 0.90
N GLN A 154 -5.93 2.44 1.17
CA GLN A 154 -6.26 1.10 0.68
C GLN A 154 -6.68 1.14 -0.79
N GLU A 155 -7.46 2.14 -1.20
CA GLU A 155 -7.81 2.36 -2.62
C GLU A 155 -6.58 2.65 -3.49
N ALA A 156 -5.64 3.44 -2.99
CA ALA A 156 -4.39 3.71 -3.69
C ALA A 156 -3.43 2.50 -3.69
N CYS A 157 -3.65 1.47 -2.87
CA CYS A 157 -2.83 0.28 -2.87
C CYS A 157 -3.22 -0.61 -4.06
N PRO A 158 -2.32 -0.91 -5.02
CA PRO A 158 -2.66 -1.76 -6.17
C PRO A 158 -3.07 -3.19 -5.78
N ALA A 159 -2.64 -3.66 -4.60
CA ALA A 159 -3.02 -4.96 -4.07
C ALA A 159 -4.31 -4.90 -3.19
N GLY A 160 -4.84 -3.70 -2.90
CA GLY A 160 -5.98 -3.52 -2.01
C GLY A 160 -5.70 -3.85 -0.54
N THR A 161 -4.44 -3.85 -0.11
CA THR A 161 -4.05 -4.21 1.26
C THR A 161 -4.67 -3.22 2.27
N ASP A 162 -5.34 -3.76 3.29
CA ASP A 162 -5.93 -2.97 4.37
C ASP A 162 -4.85 -2.45 5.34
N ALA A 163 -4.31 -1.27 5.01
CA ALA A 163 -3.34 -0.58 5.84
C ALA A 163 -3.88 -0.25 7.24
N GLY A 164 -5.15 0.16 7.33
CA GLY A 164 -5.74 0.55 8.60
C GLY A 164 -5.76 -0.59 9.60
N ARG A 165 -6.19 -1.78 9.14
CA ARG A 165 -6.31 -2.96 9.99
C ARG A 165 -4.96 -3.46 10.51
N TYR A 166 -3.94 -3.61 9.65
CA TYR A 166 -2.64 -4.07 10.16
C TYR A 166 -1.92 -3.01 11.00
N ILE A 167 -2.10 -1.72 10.73
CA ILE A 167 -1.54 -0.66 11.57
C ILE A 167 -2.20 -0.67 12.96
N GLY A 168 -3.51 -0.91 13.03
CA GLY A 168 -4.20 -1.10 14.31
C GLY A 168 -3.67 -2.28 15.11
N LEU A 169 -3.43 -3.41 14.45
CA LEU A 169 -2.83 -4.58 15.08
C LEU A 169 -1.40 -4.30 15.56
N LEU A 170 -0.60 -3.55 14.81
CA LEU A 170 0.72 -3.09 15.26
C LEU A 170 0.63 -2.20 16.51
N GLY A 171 -0.33 -1.27 16.55
CA GLY A 171 -0.57 -0.43 17.74
C GLY A 171 -0.94 -1.25 18.99
N ALA A 172 -1.51 -2.44 18.80
CA ALA A 172 -1.79 -3.41 19.86
C ALA A 172 -0.66 -4.43 20.09
N ASN A 173 0.54 -4.23 19.52
CA ASN A 173 1.68 -5.17 19.56
C ASN A 173 1.39 -6.57 18.99
N ARG A 174 0.40 -6.71 18.10
CA ARG A 174 -0.02 -7.98 17.46
C ARG A 174 0.64 -8.15 16.09
N PHE A 175 1.97 -8.23 16.07
CA PHE A 175 2.78 -8.25 14.83
C PHE A 175 2.45 -9.41 13.89
N ALA A 176 2.25 -10.63 14.41
CA ALA A 176 1.92 -11.80 13.60
C ALA A 176 0.59 -11.61 12.84
N GLU A 177 -0.42 -11.06 13.51
CA GLU A 177 -1.73 -10.82 12.93
C GLU A 177 -1.71 -9.63 11.96
N ALA A 178 -0.94 -8.59 12.29
CA ALA A 178 -0.68 -7.49 11.37
C ALA A 178 -0.06 -8.00 10.06
N PHE A 179 0.94 -8.88 10.15
CA PHE A 179 1.56 -9.45 8.96
C PHE A 179 0.60 -10.34 8.17
N ALA A 180 -0.21 -11.15 8.84
CA ALA A 180 -1.24 -11.96 8.20
C ALA A 180 -2.24 -11.10 7.39
N VAL A 181 -2.69 -9.99 7.96
CA VAL A 181 -3.55 -9.01 7.26
C VAL A 181 -2.84 -8.40 6.06
N ALA A 182 -1.57 -7.99 6.22
CA ALA A 182 -0.80 -7.44 5.11
C ALA A 182 -0.58 -8.44 3.96
N ALA A 183 -0.50 -9.73 4.28
CA ALA A 183 -0.25 -10.83 3.35
C ALA A 183 -1.52 -11.47 2.76
N GLU A 184 -2.72 -11.08 3.21
CA GLU A 184 -4.00 -11.69 2.82
C GLU A 184 -4.24 -11.60 1.31
N VAL A 185 -4.03 -10.41 0.76
CA VAL A 185 -4.23 -10.07 -0.66
C VAL A 185 -2.90 -9.83 -1.40
N ASN A 186 -1.77 -9.93 -0.71
CA ASN A 186 -0.45 -9.69 -1.27
C ASN A 186 0.54 -10.79 -0.86
N PRO A 187 0.90 -11.71 -1.77
CA PRO A 187 1.84 -12.78 -1.45
C PRO A 187 3.27 -12.29 -1.20
N PHE A 188 3.57 -11.04 -1.57
CA PHE A 188 4.88 -10.39 -1.43
C PHE A 188 4.84 -9.23 -0.42
N ALA A 189 4.09 -9.37 0.68
CA ALA A 189 3.90 -8.31 1.66
C ALA A 189 5.21 -7.87 2.32
N SER A 190 6.13 -8.80 2.63
CA SER A 190 7.42 -8.46 3.21
C SER A 190 8.34 -7.79 2.19
N VAL A 191 8.43 -8.29 0.94
CA VAL A 191 9.14 -7.59 -0.15
C VAL A 191 8.58 -6.18 -0.34
N CYS A 192 7.26 -5.99 -0.35
CA CYS A 192 6.66 -4.68 -0.44
C CYS A 192 6.99 -3.76 0.75
N GLY A 193 7.31 -4.29 1.93
CA GLY A 193 7.83 -3.51 3.05
C GLY A 193 9.19 -2.86 2.75
N TYR A 194 9.98 -3.44 1.86
CA TYR A 194 11.31 -2.95 1.48
C TYR A 194 11.30 -2.04 0.26
N ILE A 195 10.55 -2.40 -0.80
CA ILE A 195 10.73 -1.79 -2.14
C ILE A 195 9.48 -1.11 -2.70
N CYS A 196 8.34 -1.13 -2.01
CA CYS A 196 7.11 -0.50 -2.51
C CYS A 196 7.32 1.00 -2.73
N THR A 197 6.64 1.57 -3.73
CA THR A 197 6.59 3.02 -4.00
C THR A 197 5.60 3.76 -3.11
N ALA A 198 4.97 3.05 -2.17
CA ALA A 198 4.08 3.58 -1.15
C ALA A 198 3.03 4.60 -1.67
N PRO A 199 2.28 4.29 -2.76
CA PRO A 199 1.23 5.18 -3.25
C PRO A 199 0.12 5.43 -2.20
N CYS A 200 0.00 4.54 -1.23
CA CYS A 200 -0.87 4.67 -0.08
C CYS A 200 -0.48 5.83 0.86
N GLU A 201 0.80 6.20 0.92
CA GLU A 201 1.30 7.28 1.78
C GLU A 201 1.03 8.65 1.15
N SER A 202 1.12 8.78 -0.18
CA SER A 202 0.87 10.05 -0.88
C SER A 202 -0.57 10.54 -0.80
N VAL A 203 -1.52 9.62 -0.59
CA VAL A 203 -2.95 9.92 -0.38
C VAL A 203 -3.37 9.78 1.09
N CYS A 204 -2.40 9.65 2.00
CA CYS A 204 -2.69 9.47 3.41
C CYS A 204 -3.36 10.72 3.97
N ARG A 205 -4.57 10.57 4.52
CA ARG A 205 -5.34 11.69 5.12
C ARG A 205 -4.58 12.38 6.26
N ARG A 206 -3.74 11.67 7.01
CA ARG A 206 -2.87 12.26 8.05
C ARG A 206 -1.84 13.24 7.46
N GLY A 207 -1.40 13.01 6.22
CA GLY A 207 -0.47 13.88 5.51
C GLY A 207 -1.02 15.27 5.18
N GLU A 208 -2.34 15.47 5.20
CA GLU A 208 -2.94 16.82 5.10
C GLU A 208 -2.75 17.64 6.38
N LEU A 209 -2.37 16.98 7.49
CA LEU A 209 -2.26 17.58 8.81
C LEU A 209 -0.80 17.78 9.21
N ASP A 210 -0.02 16.71 9.18
CA ASP A 210 1.40 16.73 9.48
C ASP A 210 2.19 15.87 8.48
N GLN A 211 2.43 14.61 8.78
CA GLN A 211 3.16 13.68 7.92
C GLN A 211 2.29 12.46 7.63
N PRO A 212 2.34 11.94 6.39
CA PRO A 212 1.76 10.63 6.10
C PRO A 212 2.23 9.57 7.08
N ILE A 213 1.34 8.65 7.44
CA ILE A 213 1.74 7.46 8.18
C ILE A 213 2.76 6.70 7.32
N ALA A 214 3.85 6.24 7.93
CA ALA A 214 4.89 5.43 7.28
C ALA A 214 4.41 3.98 7.04
N ILE A 215 3.34 3.82 6.25
CA ILE A 215 2.63 2.59 5.94
C ILE A 215 3.58 1.48 5.44
N ARG A 216 4.53 1.81 4.54
CA ARG A 216 5.55 0.88 4.02
C ARG A 216 6.49 0.41 5.14
N ALA A 217 6.98 1.32 5.98
CA ALA A 217 7.87 0.97 7.09
C ALA A 217 7.15 0.14 8.16
N LEU A 218 5.89 0.46 8.45
CA LEU A 218 5.06 -0.33 9.36
C LEU A 218 4.75 -1.73 8.80
N LYS A 219 4.53 -1.86 7.49
CA LYS A 219 4.42 -3.16 6.82
C LYS A 219 5.71 -3.98 6.95
N ARG A 220 6.87 -3.33 6.81
CA ARG A 220 8.17 -3.96 7.05
C ARG A 220 8.30 -4.43 8.50
N ALA A 221 7.96 -3.59 9.47
CA ALA A 221 7.98 -3.94 10.89
C ALA A 221 7.05 -5.14 11.20
N ALA A 222 5.85 -5.17 10.62
CA ALA A 222 4.94 -6.31 10.72
C ALA A 222 5.60 -7.60 10.22
N ALA A 223 6.26 -7.55 9.05
CA ALA A 223 6.92 -8.71 8.47
C ALA A 223 8.19 -9.17 9.22
N GLU A 224 8.98 -8.24 9.77
CA GLU A 224 10.23 -8.55 10.47
C GLU A 224 10.02 -9.07 11.90
N HIS A 225 8.98 -8.57 12.59
CA HIS A 225 8.67 -8.96 13.97
C HIS A 225 7.50 -9.94 14.09
N GLY A 226 6.73 -10.12 13.03
CA GLY A 226 5.64 -11.09 12.95
C GLY A 226 6.12 -12.47 12.54
N THR A 227 5.31 -13.49 12.81
CA THR A 227 5.54 -14.83 12.28
C THR A 227 4.99 -14.93 10.86
N VAL A 228 5.71 -15.64 9.98
CA VAL A 228 5.23 -15.92 8.61
C VAL A 228 3.84 -16.55 8.67
N PRO A 229 2.82 -15.96 8.01
CA PRO A 229 1.48 -16.49 8.08
C PRO A 229 1.45 -17.88 7.42
N PRO A 230 0.84 -18.88 8.08
CA PRO A 230 0.69 -20.19 7.47
C PRO A 230 -0.15 -20.05 6.21
N VAL A 231 0.17 -20.86 5.19
CA VAL A 231 -0.67 -20.94 4.00
C VAL A 231 -1.37 -22.28 4.04
N GLU A 232 -2.69 -22.23 4.19
CA GLU A 232 -3.50 -23.45 4.18
C GLU A 232 -3.51 -24.06 2.77
N PRO A 233 -3.33 -25.38 2.66
CA PRO A 233 -3.51 -26.06 1.39
C PRO A 233 -4.97 -25.92 0.93
N PRO A 234 -5.23 -25.98 -0.38
CA PRO A 234 -6.59 -25.86 -0.90
C PRO A 234 -7.48 -27.00 -0.37
N ALA A 235 -8.69 -26.67 0.08
CA ALA A 235 -9.66 -27.65 0.56
C ALA A 235 -10.11 -28.64 -0.53
N VAL A 236 -10.09 -28.20 -1.79
CA VAL A 236 -10.44 -29.02 -2.96
C VAL A 236 -9.28 -28.97 -3.94
N ARG A 237 -8.82 -30.14 -4.41
CA ARG A 237 -7.85 -30.22 -5.50
C ARG A 237 -8.58 -30.41 -6.82
N ARG A 238 -8.15 -29.62 -7.80
CA ARG A 238 -8.66 -29.63 -9.16
C ARG A 238 -7.75 -30.48 -10.06
N PRO A 239 -8.31 -31.25 -11.02
CA PRO A 239 -7.51 -32.03 -11.94
C PRO A 239 -6.75 -31.16 -12.96
N GLU A 240 -7.25 -29.96 -13.27
CA GLU A 240 -6.69 -29.08 -14.28
C GLU A 240 -5.29 -28.56 -13.90
N ARG A 241 -4.40 -28.57 -14.89
CA ARG A 241 -3.03 -28.06 -14.79
C ARG A 241 -2.94 -26.67 -15.42
N VAL A 242 -2.24 -25.75 -14.76
CA VAL A 242 -1.98 -24.40 -15.28
C VAL A 242 -0.47 -24.17 -15.39
N ALA A 243 -0.03 -23.76 -16.58
CA ALA A 243 1.35 -23.33 -16.81
C ALA A 243 1.48 -21.83 -16.57
N ILE A 244 2.52 -21.42 -15.88
CA ILE A 244 2.88 -20.00 -15.68
C ILE A 244 4.25 -19.78 -16.28
N VAL A 245 4.37 -18.87 -17.24
CA VAL A 245 5.65 -18.56 -17.91
C VAL A 245 6.22 -17.29 -17.31
N GLY A 246 7.25 -17.43 -16.48
CA GLY A 246 7.92 -16.37 -15.74
C GLY A 246 7.71 -16.53 -14.23
N GLY A 247 8.81 -16.69 -13.48
CA GLY A 247 8.85 -16.77 -12.02
C GLY A 247 9.02 -15.42 -11.33
N GLY A 248 8.63 -14.33 -11.98
CA GLY A 248 8.62 -12.97 -11.42
C GLY A 248 7.45 -12.70 -10.46
N PRO A 249 7.29 -11.46 -9.97
CA PRO A 249 6.24 -11.11 -9.01
C PRO A 249 4.83 -11.46 -9.51
N ALA A 250 4.53 -11.16 -10.79
CA ALA A 250 3.23 -11.48 -11.38
C ALA A 250 2.97 -12.99 -11.47
N GLY A 251 3.95 -13.77 -11.97
CA GLY A 251 3.80 -15.22 -12.12
C GLY A 251 3.71 -15.94 -10.79
N MET A 252 4.54 -15.57 -9.82
CA MET A 252 4.48 -16.15 -8.48
C MET A 252 3.21 -15.75 -7.72
N SER A 253 2.70 -14.53 -7.92
CA SER A 253 1.41 -14.12 -7.36
C SER A 253 0.25 -14.92 -7.95
N ALA A 254 0.24 -15.10 -9.28
CA ALA A 254 -0.74 -15.97 -9.95
C ALA A 254 -0.64 -17.42 -9.44
N ALA A 255 0.58 -17.94 -9.27
CA ALA A 255 0.81 -19.28 -8.72
C ALA A 255 0.22 -19.42 -7.31
N PHE A 256 0.46 -18.43 -6.44
CA PHE A 256 -0.07 -18.40 -5.08
C PHE A 256 -1.60 -18.48 -5.05
N PHE A 257 -2.29 -17.63 -5.79
CA PHE A 257 -3.76 -17.61 -5.76
C PHE A 257 -4.37 -18.84 -6.45
N LEU A 258 -3.84 -19.27 -7.60
CA LEU A 258 -4.35 -20.44 -8.30
C LEU A 258 -4.12 -21.75 -7.51
N ALA A 259 -2.98 -21.88 -6.82
CA ALA A 259 -2.72 -23.03 -5.96
C ALA A 259 -3.70 -23.07 -4.78
N ARG A 260 -4.03 -21.92 -4.17
CA ARG A 260 -5.07 -21.81 -3.12
C ARG A 260 -6.49 -22.13 -3.63
N LEU A 261 -6.74 -21.94 -4.92
CA LEU A 261 -7.99 -22.36 -5.58
C LEU A 261 -8.02 -23.86 -5.96
N GLY A 262 -6.94 -24.59 -5.70
CA GLY A 262 -6.88 -26.05 -5.89
C GLY A 262 -6.21 -26.52 -7.17
N TYR A 263 -5.79 -25.62 -8.05
CA TYR A 263 -5.19 -25.98 -9.34
C TYR A 263 -3.77 -26.52 -9.19
N ARG A 264 -3.35 -27.37 -10.13
CA ARG A 264 -1.96 -27.86 -10.21
C ARG A 264 -1.14 -26.88 -11.03
N ILE A 265 -0.13 -26.26 -10.42
CA ILE A 265 0.63 -25.17 -11.04
C ILE A 265 2.05 -25.63 -11.36
N THR A 266 2.50 -25.35 -12.58
CA THR A 266 3.92 -25.43 -12.96
C THR A 266 4.37 -24.06 -13.45
N VAL A 267 5.39 -23.50 -12.79
CA VAL A 267 6.03 -22.23 -13.16
C VAL A 267 7.30 -22.54 -13.95
N PHE A 268 7.42 -21.96 -15.14
CA PHE A 268 8.61 -22.04 -16.00
C PHE A 268 9.36 -20.71 -15.95
N GLU A 269 10.59 -20.71 -15.47
CA GLU A 269 11.43 -19.52 -15.33
C GLU A 269 12.71 -19.69 -16.14
N ALA A 270 13.05 -18.67 -16.94
CA ALA A 270 14.22 -18.67 -17.80
C ALA A 270 15.54 -18.52 -17.02
N GLN A 271 15.51 -17.85 -15.87
CA GLN A 271 16.68 -17.66 -15.01
C GLN A 271 16.95 -18.89 -14.13
N ARG A 272 18.16 -18.93 -13.56
CA ARG A 272 18.58 -19.96 -12.60
C ARG A 272 17.97 -19.79 -11.19
N VAL A 273 17.22 -18.71 -10.97
CA VAL A 273 16.55 -18.40 -9.71
C VAL A 273 15.17 -17.81 -9.99
N PRO A 274 14.16 -18.06 -9.14
CA PRO A 274 12.88 -17.38 -9.20
C PRO A 274 12.97 -15.95 -8.63
N GLY A 275 11.91 -15.17 -8.81
CA GLY A 275 11.75 -13.81 -8.30
C GLY A 275 11.80 -12.72 -9.38
N GLY A 276 12.21 -13.06 -10.61
CA GLY A 276 12.28 -12.12 -11.73
C GLY A 276 13.08 -10.86 -11.39
N MET A 277 12.55 -9.67 -11.72
CA MET A 277 13.22 -8.38 -11.41
C MET A 277 13.50 -8.16 -9.92
N MET A 278 12.75 -8.78 -9.00
CA MET A 278 13.06 -8.69 -7.56
C MET A 278 14.38 -9.38 -7.22
N ALA A 279 14.68 -10.50 -7.91
CA ALA A 279 15.92 -11.24 -7.73
C ALA A 279 17.08 -10.66 -8.54
N ILE A 280 16.82 -10.23 -9.78
CA ILE A 280 17.88 -9.88 -10.73
C ILE A 280 18.10 -8.37 -10.89
N GLY A 281 17.07 -7.56 -10.70
CA GLY A 281 17.13 -6.12 -10.93
C GLY A 281 17.42 -5.32 -9.66
N ILE A 282 16.86 -5.74 -8.52
CA ILE A 282 16.95 -5.00 -7.26
C ILE A 282 18.17 -5.48 -6.47
N PRO A 283 19.12 -4.59 -6.11
CA PRO A 283 20.29 -4.96 -5.31
C PRO A 283 19.96 -5.45 -3.89
N GLU A 284 20.84 -6.29 -3.34
CA GLU A 284 20.62 -6.92 -2.02
C GLU A 284 20.55 -5.91 -0.86
N TYR A 285 21.26 -4.78 -0.95
CA TYR A 285 21.19 -3.72 0.05
C TYR A 285 19.82 -3.03 0.11
N ARG A 286 18.98 -3.19 -0.92
CA ARG A 286 17.58 -2.73 -0.92
C ARG A 286 16.60 -3.83 -0.60
N LEU A 287 16.81 -5.02 -1.16
CA LEU A 287 15.96 -6.18 -0.94
C LEU A 287 16.81 -7.39 -0.54
N PRO A 288 16.89 -7.71 0.76
CA PRO A 288 17.66 -8.85 1.24
C PRO A 288 17.20 -10.15 0.60
N ARG A 289 18.15 -11.00 0.17
CA ARG A 289 17.84 -12.24 -0.55
C ARG A 289 17.08 -13.25 0.30
N ALA A 290 17.34 -13.27 1.60
CA ALA A 290 16.63 -14.13 2.54
C ALA A 290 15.12 -13.81 2.60
N ILE A 291 14.75 -12.52 2.55
CA ILE A 291 13.35 -12.07 2.58
C ILE A 291 12.61 -12.55 1.32
N LEU A 292 13.20 -12.29 0.14
CA LEU A 292 12.61 -12.75 -1.13
C LEU A 292 12.51 -14.27 -1.19
N ARG A 293 13.55 -14.99 -0.76
CA ARG A 293 13.56 -16.46 -0.75
C ARG A 293 12.45 -17.02 0.14
N ALA A 294 12.27 -16.49 1.35
CA ALA A 294 11.24 -16.94 2.28
C ALA A 294 9.83 -16.79 1.69
N GLU A 295 9.53 -15.68 1.00
CA GLU A 295 8.22 -15.50 0.34
C GLU A 295 8.01 -16.45 -0.82
N ILE A 296 9.05 -16.69 -1.62
CA ILE A 296 8.98 -17.66 -2.72
C ILE A 296 8.77 -19.07 -2.17
N GLU A 297 9.54 -19.49 -1.16
CA GLU A 297 9.40 -20.80 -0.52
C GLU A 297 8.00 -21.01 0.06
N ARG A 298 7.42 -19.97 0.66
CA ARG A 298 6.03 -19.97 1.15
C ARG A 298 4.99 -20.17 0.04
N ILE A 299 5.27 -19.69 -1.18
CA ILE A 299 4.41 -19.96 -2.34
C ILE A 299 4.62 -21.39 -2.83
N LEU A 300 5.87 -21.85 -2.91
CA LEU A 300 6.20 -23.21 -3.34
C LEU A 300 5.65 -24.29 -2.40
N SER A 301 5.54 -24.01 -1.10
CA SER A 301 4.96 -24.93 -0.11
C SER A 301 3.49 -25.27 -0.36
N LEU A 302 2.80 -24.55 -1.23
CA LEU A 302 1.46 -24.91 -1.72
C LEU A 302 1.47 -26.09 -2.72
N GLY A 303 2.64 -26.62 -3.07
CA GLY A 303 2.81 -27.66 -4.09
C GLY A 303 2.92 -27.11 -5.50
N VAL A 304 3.39 -25.86 -5.65
CA VAL A 304 3.72 -25.27 -6.95
C VAL A 304 5.01 -25.89 -7.45
N GLU A 305 4.98 -26.49 -8.65
CA GLU A 305 6.19 -26.98 -9.31
C GLU A 305 6.93 -25.81 -9.96
N LEU A 306 8.24 -25.71 -9.73
CA LEU A 306 9.09 -24.67 -10.31
C LEU A 306 10.17 -25.29 -11.18
N ARG A 307 10.17 -24.93 -12.47
CA ARG A 307 11.19 -25.31 -13.46
C ARG A 307 12.04 -24.09 -13.79
N LEU A 308 13.29 -24.12 -13.37
CA LEU A 308 14.28 -23.06 -13.60
C LEU A 308 15.10 -23.35 -14.85
N GLY A 309 15.68 -22.32 -15.45
CA GLY A 309 16.50 -22.45 -16.66
C GLY A 309 15.70 -22.90 -17.89
N THR A 310 14.38 -22.64 -17.93
CA THR A 310 13.50 -23.01 -19.03
C THR A 310 12.85 -21.76 -19.63
N ALA A 311 13.26 -21.38 -20.83
CA ALA A 311 12.83 -20.18 -21.52
C ALA A 311 11.84 -20.50 -22.66
N MET A 312 10.64 -19.92 -22.57
CA MET A 312 9.66 -19.98 -23.67
C MET A 312 10.22 -19.31 -24.93
N GLY A 313 10.02 -19.95 -26.09
CA GLY A 313 10.54 -19.53 -27.38
C GLY A 313 11.96 -20.03 -27.69
N HIS A 314 12.66 -20.60 -26.71
CA HIS A 314 13.93 -21.32 -26.91
C HIS A 314 13.76 -22.82 -26.60
N ASP A 315 13.26 -23.15 -25.40
CA ASP A 315 13.17 -24.53 -24.91
C ASP A 315 11.79 -25.16 -25.15
N PHE A 316 10.73 -24.35 -25.20
CA PHE A 316 9.36 -24.80 -25.45
C PHE A 316 8.50 -23.69 -26.07
N SER A 317 7.40 -24.08 -26.71
CA SER A 317 6.39 -23.20 -27.28
C SER A 317 5.04 -23.30 -26.54
N LEU A 318 4.10 -22.40 -26.85
CA LEU A 318 2.73 -22.50 -26.35
C LEU A 318 2.03 -23.80 -26.78
N LEU A 319 2.31 -24.28 -27.99
CA LEU A 319 1.76 -25.53 -28.51
C LEU A 319 2.29 -26.75 -27.74
N ASP A 320 3.52 -26.71 -27.26
CA ASP A 320 4.09 -27.80 -26.46
C ASP A 320 3.39 -27.88 -25.10
N LEU A 321 3.10 -26.74 -24.46
CA LEU A 321 2.32 -26.69 -23.23
C LEU A 321 0.89 -27.23 -23.42
N GLU A 322 0.24 -26.90 -24.53
CA GLU A 322 -1.07 -27.45 -24.87
C GLU A 322 -1.01 -28.97 -25.04
N ARG A 323 -0.02 -29.47 -25.77
CA ARG A 323 0.22 -30.92 -25.97
C ARG A 323 0.55 -31.65 -24.67
N GLU A 324 1.24 -30.99 -23.73
CA GLU A 324 1.51 -31.51 -22.39
C GLU A 324 0.26 -31.56 -21.50
N GLY A 325 -0.89 -31.06 -21.97
CA GLY A 325 -2.18 -31.12 -21.28
C GLY A 325 -2.40 -30.01 -20.25
N PHE A 326 -1.72 -28.86 -20.39
CA PHE A 326 -2.05 -27.68 -19.59
C PHE A 326 -3.37 -27.08 -20.08
N ALA A 327 -4.33 -26.90 -19.17
CA ALA A 327 -5.66 -26.35 -19.47
C ALA A 327 -5.65 -24.83 -19.63
N ALA A 328 -4.65 -24.15 -19.07
CA ALA A 328 -4.47 -22.71 -19.21
C ALA A 328 -2.98 -22.34 -19.12
N VAL A 329 -2.62 -21.22 -19.75
CA VAL A 329 -1.28 -20.65 -19.71
C VAL A 329 -1.36 -19.18 -19.31
N PHE A 330 -0.56 -18.78 -18.32
CA PHE A 330 -0.41 -17.39 -17.92
C PHE A 330 0.98 -16.87 -18.29
N LEU A 331 1.05 -15.85 -19.13
CA LEU A 331 2.31 -15.25 -19.59
C LEU A 331 2.72 -14.09 -18.67
N ALA A 332 3.78 -14.31 -17.88
CA ALA A 332 4.33 -13.40 -16.88
C ALA A 332 5.82 -13.10 -17.13
N THR A 333 6.25 -13.06 -18.39
CA THR A 333 7.67 -12.93 -18.79
C THR A 333 8.28 -11.55 -18.46
N GLY A 334 7.44 -10.54 -18.23
CA GLY A 334 7.88 -9.16 -17.97
C GLY A 334 8.63 -8.52 -19.14
N ALA A 335 9.28 -7.38 -18.85
CA ALA A 335 10.03 -6.58 -19.81
C ALA A 335 11.55 -6.68 -19.55
N ALA A 336 12.17 -7.79 -19.94
CA ALA A 336 13.58 -8.05 -19.67
C ALA A 336 14.56 -7.27 -20.58
N ARG A 337 14.11 -6.78 -21.73
CA ARG A 337 14.96 -6.08 -22.70
C ARG A 337 15.16 -4.62 -22.30
N SER A 338 16.42 -4.18 -22.26
CA SER A 338 16.77 -2.77 -22.11
C SER A 338 16.51 -1.98 -23.39
N ARG A 339 16.15 -0.70 -23.24
CA ARG A 339 16.02 0.23 -24.37
C ARG A 339 17.40 0.68 -24.83
N ARG A 340 17.65 0.63 -26.13
CA ARG A 340 18.87 1.20 -26.75
C ARG A 340 18.81 2.72 -26.80
N LEU A 341 19.97 3.37 -26.79
CA LEU A 341 20.07 4.83 -26.85
C LEU A 341 19.98 5.34 -28.28
N GLY A 342 20.38 4.53 -29.27
CA GLY A 342 20.36 4.89 -30.68
C GLY A 342 21.42 5.93 -31.05
N VAL A 343 22.54 5.94 -30.33
CA VAL A 343 23.64 6.90 -30.53
C VAL A 343 24.91 6.20 -31.01
N PRO A 344 25.78 6.89 -31.78
CA PRO A 344 27.08 6.33 -32.14
C PRO A 344 27.87 5.90 -30.91
N GLY A 345 28.43 4.67 -30.96
CA GLY A 345 29.24 4.12 -29.87
C GLY A 345 28.47 3.36 -28.78
N GLU A 346 27.16 3.13 -28.93
CA GLU A 346 26.37 2.35 -27.95
C GLU A 346 26.73 0.86 -27.84
N ASP A 347 27.59 0.36 -28.74
CA ASP A 347 28.14 -1.00 -28.76
C ASP A 347 29.63 -1.07 -28.41
N LEU A 348 30.23 0.04 -27.95
CA LEU A 348 31.63 0.06 -27.54
C LEU A 348 31.85 -0.79 -26.28
N ALA A 349 33.07 -1.33 -26.15
CA ALA A 349 33.48 -2.03 -24.94
C ALA A 349 33.35 -1.11 -23.71
N GLY A 350 32.73 -1.62 -22.65
CA GLY A 350 32.42 -0.86 -21.43
C GLY A 350 31.01 -0.25 -21.42
N VAL A 351 30.29 -0.23 -22.55
CA VAL A 351 28.86 0.14 -22.58
C VAL A 351 28.02 -1.11 -22.33
N GLN A 352 27.28 -1.13 -21.22
CA GLN A 352 26.44 -2.27 -20.83
C GLN A 352 25.02 -1.79 -20.50
N PRO A 353 23.96 -2.54 -20.88
CA PRO A 353 22.62 -2.23 -20.42
C PRO A 353 22.48 -2.38 -18.91
N GLY A 354 21.82 -1.42 -18.25
CA GLY A 354 21.67 -1.42 -16.79
C GLY A 354 21.01 -2.67 -16.22
N THR A 355 20.05 -3.27 -16.93
CA THR A 355 19.42 -4.54 -16.49
C THR A 355 20.38 -5.72 -16.50
N VAL A 356 21.34 -5.73 -17.43
CA VAL A 356 22.37 -6.78 -17.51
C VAL A 356 23.40 -6.55 -16.40
N PHE A 357 23.85 -5.32 -16.22
CA PHE A 357 24.77 -4.96 -15.15
C PHE A 357 24.22 -5.34 -13.77
N LEU A 358 22.98 -4.95 -13.46
CA LEU A 358 22.34 -5.27 -12.18
C LEU A 358 22.12 -6.79 -12.01
N ARG A 359 21.75 -7.50 -13.08
CA ARG A 359 21.66 -8.97 -13.03
C ARG A 359 23.01 -9.58 -12.66
N ASP A 360 24.10 -9.09 -13.25
CA ASP A 360 25.45 -9.61 -12.98
C ASP A 360 25.92 -9.25 -11.56
N VAL A 361 25.57 -8.06 -11.06
CA VAL A 361 25.74 -7.68 -9.64
C VAL A 361 25.03 -8.67 -8.70
N ASN A 362 23.83 -9.11 -9.08
CA ASN A 362 22.96 -9.88 -8.20
C ASN A 362 23.13 -11.41 -8.29
N LEU A 363 23.44 -11.94 -9.47
CA LEU A 363 23.53 -13.39 -9.74
C LEU A 363 24.90 -13.85 -10.24
N GLY A 364 25.77 -12.91 -10.64
CA GLY A 364 27.06 -13.19 -11.25
C GLY A 364 28.22 -12.98 -10.27
N PRO A 365 29.47 -13.09 -10.76
CA PRO A 365 30.61 -12.57 -10.03
C PRO A 365 30.43 -11.06 -9.89
N SER A 366 30.52 -10.54 -8.66
CA SER A 366 30.37 -9.11 -8.40
C SER A 366 31.29 -8.31 -9.34
N PRO A 367 30.73 -7.42 -10.17
CA PRO A 367 31.54 -6.62 -11.08
C PRO A 367 32.61 -5.87 -10.32
N ARG A 368 33.81 -5.79 -10.88
CA ARG A 368 34.88 -4.91 -10.41
C ARG A 368 35.07 -3.82 -11.44
N LEU A 369 34.68 -2.60 -11.08
CA LEU A 369 34.84 -1.44 -11.93
C LEU A 369 36.11 -0.69 -11.57
N ALA A 370 36.67 0.02 -12.54
CA ALA A 370 37.81 0.90 -12.36
C ALA A 370 37.58 2.19 -13.15
N GLY A 371 38.08 3.31 -12.63
CA GLY A 371 37.88 4.62 -13.24
C GLY A 371 36.45 5.13 -13.09
N GLN A 372 36.06 6.04 -13.97
CA GLN A 372 34.78 6.75 -13.91
C GLN A 372 33.64 5.92 -14.51
N ALA A 373 32.51 5.84 -13.82
CA ALA A 373 31.29 5.22 -14.34
C ALA A 373 30.25 6.30 -14.69
N ILE A 374 29.60 6.13 -15.85
CA ILE A 374 28.50 6.99 -16.29
C ILE A 374 27.23 6.15 -16.36
N VAL A 375 26.18 6.58 -15.67
CA VAL A 375 24.87 5.93 -15.69
C VAL A 375 23.88 6.83 -16.40
N VAL A 376 23.30 6.35 -17.50
CA VAL A 376 22.32 7.11 -18.29
C VAL A 376 20.90 6.73 -17.89
N GLY A 377 20.18 7.66 -17.26
CA GLY A 377 18.79 7.46 -16.80
C GLY A 377 18.48 8.20 -15.50
N GLY A 378 17.20 8.20 -15.11
CA GLY A 378 16.73 8.86 -13.89
C GLY A 378 15.60 8.11 -13.16
N GLY A 379 15.45 6.81 -13.42
CA GLY A 379 14.52 5.93 -12.72
C GLY A 379 15.23 5.04 -11.69
N SER A 380 14.49 4.18 -10.99
CA SER A 380 15.06 3.30 -9.97
C SER A 380 16.21 2.42 -10.47
N THR A 381 16.12 1.92 -11.71
CA THR A 381 17.22 1.17 -12.34
C THR A 381 18.51 1.99 -12.44
N ALA A 382 18.40 3.30 -12.69
CA ALA A 382 19.58 4.17 -12.77
C ALA A 382 20.19 4.40 -11.38
N MET A 383 19.36 4.64 -10.35
CA MET A 383 19.87 4.81 -8.97
C MET A 383 20.50 3.53 -8.44
N ASP A 384 19.87 2.39 -8.68
CA ASP A 384 20.41 1.08 -8.30
C ASP A 384 21.71 0.76 -9.03
N ALA A 385 21.78 1.07 -10.33
CA ALA A 385 23.02 0.89 -11.10
C ALA A 385 24.13 1.83 -10.63
N ALA A 386 23.83 3.09 -10.32
CA ALA A 386 24.80 4.07 -9.85
C ALA A 386 25.44 3.64 -8.52
N ARG A 387 24.60 3.31 -7.52
CA ARG A 387 25.06 2.85 -6.21
C ARG A 387 25.79 1.51 -6.29
N SER A 388 25.32 0.60 -7.15
CA SER A 388 26.01 -0.67 -7.39
C SER A 388 27.37 -0.47 -8.08
N ALA A 389 27.49 0.49 -9.00
CA ALA A 389 28.75 0.83 -9.65
C ALA A 389 29.77 1.45 -8.67
N TRP A 390 29.30 2.33 -7.78
CA TRP A 390 30.12 2.89 -6.70
C TRP A 390 30.68 1.78 -5.80
N ARG A 391 29.81 0.89 -5.32
CA ARG A 391 30.18 -0.26 -4.48
C ARG A 391 31.06 -1.29 -5.20
N ALA A 392 31.00 -1.34 -6.52
CA ALA A 392 31.85 -2.16 -7.38
C ALA A 392 33.27 -1.59 -7.58
N GLY A 393 33.59 -0.42 -7.02
CA GLY A 393 34.93 0.17 -7.03
C GLY A 393 35.17 1.26 -8.08
N ALA A 394 34.11 1.80 -8.70
CA ALA A 394 34.25 2.98 -9.55
C ALA A 394 34.85 4.16 -8.76
N SER A 395 35.76 4.93 -9.37
CA SER A 395 36.40 6.09 -8.71
C SER A 395 35.47 7.28 -8.59
N SER A 396 34.45 7.36 -9.46
CA SER A 396 33.37 8.34 -9.42
C SER A 396 32.20 7.82 -10.24
N VAL A 397 30.97 8.16 -9.85
CA VAL A 397 29.76 7.82 -10.60
C VAL A 397 29.04 9.10 -11.01
N THR A 398 28.70 9.22 -12.29
CA THR A 398 27.92 10.34 -12.81
C THR A 398 26.61 9.85 -13.38
N VAL A 399 25.49 10.36 -12.86
CA VAL A 399 24.16 10.10 -13.41
C VAL A 399 23.82 11.16 -14.46
N LEU A 400 23.63 10.74 -15.70
CA LEU A 400 23.17 11.58 -16.79
C LEU A 400 21.68 11.37 -17.00
N TYR A 401 20.90 12.40 -16.69
CA TYR A 401 19.47 12.41 -16.93
C TYR A 401 19.09 13.53 -17.90
N ARG A 402 18.23 13.20 -18.87
CA ARG A 402 17.83 14.11 -19.95
C ARG A 402 16.84 15.21 -19.52
N ARG A 403 16.38 15.20 -18.26
CA ARG A 403 15.42 16.16 -17.68
C ARG A 403 15.94 16.63 -16.32
N GLY A 404 15.21 17.54 -15.67
CA GLY A 404 15.54 18.03 -14.35
C GLY A 404 15.30 17.00 -13.25
N ARG A 405 15.86 17.29 -12.06
CA ARG A 405 15.77 16.45 -10.86
C ARG A 405 14.32 16.16 -10.46
N ALA A 406 13.44 17.17 -10.52
CA ALA A 406 12.03 17.03 -10.15
C ALA A 406 11.24 16.06 -11.05
N GLU A 407 11.78 15.72 -12.23
CA GLU A 407 11.16 14.83 -13.20
C GLU A 407 11.80 13.43 -13.19
N MET A 408 12.69 13.14 -12.24
CA MET A 408 13.24 11.80 -12.06
C MET A 408 12.13 10.83 -11.65
N GLY A 409 12.14 9.64 -12.22
CA GLY A 409 11.15 8.59 -11.91
C GLY A 409 11.56 7.69 -10.75
N ALA A 410 12.78 7.86 -10.21
CA ALA A 410 13.22 7.20 -8.99
C ALA A 410 12.51 7.80 -7.77
N GLN A 411 12.41 7.03 -6.69
CA GLN A 411 11.93 7.56 -5.41
C GLN A 411 12.93 8.59 -4.87
N VAL A 412 12.44 9.59 -4.15
CA VAL A 412 13.27 10.67 -3.61
C VAL A 412 14.36 10.09 -2.72
N GLU A 413 14.01 9.11 -1.90
CA GLU A 413 14.93 8.44 -0.98
C GLU A 413 16.00 7.62 -1.71
N GLU A 414 15.72 7.13 -2.92
CA GLU A 414 16.73 6.46 -3.75
C GLU A 414 17.75 7.45 -4.31
N ILE A 415 17.31 8.66 -4.67
CA ILE A 415 18.16 9.75 -5.16
C ILE A 415 19.03 10.26 -4.00
N GLU A 416 18.43 10.54 -2.85
CA GLU A 416 19.14 10.99 -1.64
C GLU A 416 20.17 9.95 -1.17
N ALA A 417 19.81 8.66 -1.18
CA ALA A 417 20.74 7.59 -0.83
C ALA A 417 21.88 7.43 -1.84
N ALA A 418 21.66 7.75 -3.12
CA ALA A 418 22.73 7.75 -4.11
C ALA A 418 23.71 8.90 -3.84
N GLU A 419 23.22 10.12 -3.64
CA GLU A 419 24.06 11.29 -3.35
C GLU A 419 24.83 11.18 -2.03
N ALA A 420 24.22 10.55 -1.02
CA ALA A 420 24.88 10.30 0.25
C ALA A 420 26.05 9.30 0.14
N GLU A 421 26.06 8.43 -0.88
CA GLU A 421 27.14 7.46 -1.11
C GLU A 421 28.34 8.07 -1.85
N GLY A 422 28.13 9.13 -2.64
CA GLY A 422 29.14 9.79 -3.50
C GLY A 422 28.66 9.93 -4.93
#